data_AF-A0AAU8SPT5-F1
#
_entry.id   AF-A0AAU8SPT5-F1
#
_cell.length_a   1.000
_cell.length_b   1.000
_cell.length_c   1.000
_cell.angle_alpha   90.00
_cell.angle_beta   90.00
_cell.angle_gamma   90.00
#
_symmetry.space_group_name_H-M   'P 1'
#
loop_
_entity.id
_entity.type
_entity.pdbx_description
1 polymer ?
#
loop_
_entity_poly.entity_id
_entity_poly.type
_entity_poly.pdbx_seq_one_letter_code
_entity_poly.pdbx_strand_id
1 'polypeptide(L)'
;MPDRPARRRLAPRRPLRIVTAAARALALCAALGLAGCATHPPATALDRTVSRALPPDAPTPLADALAAQARVHPGESGFVVLPRGDEALQMRIAVARAAAKTLDIQYYIAAEDTTGKLLLGAALYAADRGVRVRMLVDDLNFKDVDRLMAALDAHANLEVRVFNPFGAARLGMFARTANVFTRIDNFTRRMHNKAMIADNQIAIVGGRNLGDEYFNASPTLQFRDLDVLAAGPVTRDVSTSFDAYWSSALTYPLPALNQRRYDAKDLDAARDALRAHWRANATPFNAKPLNATPLAAQIARNELGLVWASAEFTADSPDKIAAPDDSYKSPPMQRLFELTRDAQREFLVLSPYFVPHDAGVKALGRLTTRGVRVAILTNSLAATDAVAVQAGYAPYRAAMLKHGVELYEYKPDQGRSRIGMLGSRSRASLHAKAYVIDRKILVIGSMNLDPRSAHLNTELALVIHSPQLANEVANLFDEVTKPTISYRVTLAPDAPHAPAWPLVWTEVADGRVRTYSVDPNAGFYRNLLAGFCLLLPIDDQL
;
A
#
# COMPACT_ATOMS: atom_id res chain seq x y z
N MET A 1 -47.46 -61.99 -66.71
CA MET A 1 -47.91 -62.46 -65.37
C MET A 1 -46.74 -63.17 -64.71
N PRO A 2 -46.47 -62.96 -63.41
CA PRO A 2 -45.76 -61.83 -62.82
C PRO A 2 -44.31 -62.15 -62.41
N ASP A 3 -43.49 -61.10 -62.35
CA ASP A 3 -42.10 -61.07 -61.87
C ASP A 3 -41.96 -61.46 -60.37
N ARG A 4 -40.94 -62.27 -60.06
CA ARG A 4 -40.45 -62.52 -58.69
C ARG A 4 -39.14 -61.73 -58.46
N PRO A 5 -38.97 -61.06 -57.30
CA PRO A 5 -37.83 -60.19 -57.07
C PRO A 5 -36.56 -60.94 -56.63
N ALA A 6 -35.43 -60.34 -56.98
CA ALA A 6 -34.06 -60.83 -56.82
C ALA A 6 -33.55 -60.82 -55.36
N ARG A 7 -32.77 -61.85 -55.01
CA ARG A 7 -31.98 -61.92 -53.77
C ARG A 7 -30.81 -60.93 -53.81
N ARG A 8 -30.76 -59.95 -52.89
CA ARG A 8 -29.59 -59.10 -52.65
C ARG A 8 -28.61 -59.78 -51.69
N ARG A 9 -27.34 -59.88 -52.12
CA ARG A 9 -26.18 -60.27 -51.29
C ARG A 9 -25.85 -59.12 -50.31
N LEU A 10 -25.61 -59.46 -49.04
CA LEU A 10 -25.02 -58.57 -48.03
C LEU A 10 -23.50 -58.44 -48.26
N ALA A 11 -23.01 -57.20 -48.30
CA ALA A 11 -21.58 -56.87 -48.36
C ALA A 11 -20.95 -56.87 -46.95
N PRO A 12 -19.62 -57.09 -46.81
CA PRO A 12 -18.96 -57.25 -45.52
C PRO A 12 -18.80 -55.91 -44.80
N ARG A 13 -19.04 -55.90 -43.48
CA ARG A 13 -18.79 -54.76 -42.59
C ARG A 13 -17.28 -54.51 -42.47
N ARG A 14 -16.81 -53.32 -42.81
CA ARG A 14 -15.47 -52.82 -42.46
C ARG A 14 -15.48 -52.29 -41.02
N PRO A 15 -14.64 -52.79 -40.09
CA PRO A 15 -14.43 -52.14 -38.81
C PRO A 15 -13.15 -51.27 -38.85
N LEU A 16 -12.96 -50.44 -37.81
CA LEU A 16 -11.65 -49.84 -37.41
C LEU A 16 -11.06 -48.66 -38.22
N ARG A 17 -11.80 -47.58 -38.46
CA ARG A 17 -11.17 -46.25 -38.70
C ARG A 17 -11.66 -45.14 -37.77
N ILE A 18 -12.91 -45.21 -37.33
CA ILE A 18 -13.51 -44.18 -36.47
C ILE A 18 -12.99 -44.30 -35.03
N VAL A 19 -12.82 -45.53 -34.51
CA VAL A 19 -12.32 -45.78 -33.14
C VAL A 19 -10.89 -45.26 -32.94
N THR A 20 -10.03 -45.37 -33.96
CA THR A 20 -8.64 -44.87 -33.92
C THR A 20 -8.55 -43.35 -33.98
N ALA A 21 -9.49 -42.67 -34.64
CA ALA A 21 -9.51 -41.21 -34.70
C ALA A 21 -10.02 -40.60 -33.39
N ALA A 22 -11.06 -41.19 -32.79
CA ALA A 22 -11.59 -40.80 -31.49
C ALA A 22 -10.56 -41.01 -30.37
N ALA A 23 -9.84 -42.15 -30.36
CA ALA A 23 -8.78 -42.41 -29.39
C ALA A 23 -7.60 -41.43 -29.52
N ARG A 24 -7.23 -41.04 -30.74
CA ARG A 24 -6.19 -40.01 -30.98
C ARG A 24 -6.63 -38.62 -30.55
N ALA A 25 -7.89 -38.25 -30.78
CA ALA A 25 -8.45 -36.98 -30.30
C ALA A 25 -8.52 -36.93 -28.77
N LEU A 26 -8.93 -38.03 -28.12
CA LEU A 26 -8.94 -38.12 -26.65
C LEU A 26 -7.53 -38.05 -26.07
N ALA A 27 -6.56 -38.72 -26.68
CA ALA A 27 -5.16 -38.67 -26.27
C ALA A 27 -4.55 -37.27 -26.47
N LEU A 28 -4.92 -36.56 -27.55
CA LEU A 28 -4.49 -35.19 -27.78
C LEU A 28 -5.16 -34.22 -26.79
N CYS A 29 -6.44 -34.37 -26.48
CA CYS A 29 -7.12 -33.60 -25.44
C CYS A 29 -6.58 -33.91 -24.05
N ALA A 30 -6.20 -35.16 -23.76
CA ALA A 30 -5.55 -35.54 -22.50
C ALA A 30 -4.12 -34.97 -22.43
N ALA A 31 -3.36 -34.98 -23.52
CA ALA A 31 -2.03 -34.37 -23.59
C ALA A 31 -2.09 -32.83 -23.48
N LEU A 32 -3.09 -32.20 -24.10
CA LEU A 32 -3.37 -30.76 -23.96
C LEU A 32 -3.90 -30.43 -22.55
N GLY A 33 -4.65 -31.33 -21.92
CA GLY A 33 -5.09 -31.23 -20.53
C GLY A 33 -3.95 -31.38 -19.53
N LEU A 34 -2.97 -32.24 -19.82
CA LEU A 34 -1.75 -32.43 -19.02
C LEU A 34 -0.72 -31.31 -19.24
N ALA A 35 -0.69 -30.68 -20.42
CA ALA A 35 0.12 -29.48 -20.66
C ALA A 35 -0.46 -28.20 -20.00
N GLY A 36 -1.69 -28.26 -19.50
CA GLY A 36 -2.35 -27.16 -18.79
C GLY A 36 -1.89 -26.94 -17.34
N CYS A 37 -1.05 -27.83 -16.80
CA CYS A 37 -0.50 -27.73 -15.45
C CYS A 37 1.01 -27.38 -15.44
N ALA A 38 1.47 -26.54 -16.37
CA ALA A 38 2.80 -25.96 -16.26
C ALA A 38 2.80 -24.90 -15.15
N THR A 39 2.97 -25.33 -13.89
CA THR A 39 3.32 -24.44 -12.79
C THR A 39 4.62 -23.73 -13.16
N HIS A 40 4.61 -22.40 -13.21
CA HIS A 40 5.83 -21.62 -13.42
C HIS A 40 6.88 -22.03 -12.37
N PRO A 41 8.16 -22.21 -12.76
CA PRO A 41 9.19 -22.54 -11.79
C PRO A 41 9.26 -21.43 -10.74
N PRO A 42 9.49 -21.75 -9.46
CA PRO A 42 9.63 -20.74 -8.43
C PRO A 42 10.78 -19.79 -8.81
N ALA A 43 10.69 -18.53 -8.42
CA ALA A 43 11.70 -17.54 -8.80
C ALA A 43 13.11 -17.90 -8.28
N THR A 44 13.19 -18.72 -7.24
CA THR A 44 14.44 -19.31 -6.71
C THR A 44 15.15 -20.24 -7.70
N ALA A 45 14.47 -20.75 -8.71
CA ALA A 45 15.04 -21.59 -9.76
C ALA A 45 15.56 -20.79 -10.96
N LEU A 46 15.35 -19.47 -10.98
CA LEU A 46 15.82 -18.57 -12.03
C LEU A 46 17.19 -17.98 -11.66
N ASP A 47 17.97 -17.59 -12.68
CA ASP A 47 19.19 -16.85 -12.47
C ASP A 47 18.87 -15.45 -11.92
N ARG A 48 19.41 -15.15 -10.73
CA ARG A 48 19.17 -13.90 -10.01
C ARG A 48 20.28 -13.63 -9.00
N THR A 49 20.62 -12.37 -8.80
CA THR A 49 21.69 -11.98 -7.87
C THR A 49 21.33 -12.31 -6.42
N VAL A 50 22.19 -12.99 -5.68
CA VAL A 50 22.00 -13.13 -4.23
C VAL A 50 22.63 -11.93 -3.54
N SER A 51 21.81 -11.11 -2.89
CA SER A 51 22.25 -9.91 -2.17
C SER A 51 21.45 -9.72 -0.89
N ARG A 52 22.08 -9.08 0.10
CA ARG A 52 21.54 -8.82 1.44
C ARG A 52 21.90 -7.42 1.90
N ALA A 53 21.20 -6.93 2.92
CA ALA A 53 21.50 -5.69 3.60
C ALA A 53 22.95 -5.64 4.10
N LEU A 54 23.48 -4.43 4.24
CA LEU A 54 24.82 -4.24 4.80
C LEU A 54 24.87 -4.66 6.27
N PRO A 55 26.02 -5.17 6.76
CA PRO A 55 26.25 -5.30 8.18
C PRO A 55 25.99 -3.97 8.91
N PRO A 56 25.46 -3.99 10.14
CA PRO A 56 25.11 -2.76 10.85
C PRO A 56 26.28 -1.80 11.16
N ASP A 57 27.49 -2.35 11.21
CA ASP A 57 28.75 -1.66 11.46
C ASP A 57 29.47 -1.24 10.16
N ALA A 58 28.84 -1.44 8.99
CA ALA A 58 29.41 -1.03 7.73
C ALA A 58 29.62 0.51 7.72
N PRO A 59 30.83 1.00 7.44
CA PRO A 59 31.12 2.43 7.49
C PRO A 59 30.44 3.13 6.32
N THR A 60 29.59 4.12 6.61
CA THR A 60 28.90 4.97 5.63
C THR A 60 28.78 6.39 6.17
N PRO A 61 28.66 7.42 5.31
CA PRO A 61 28.43 8.80 5.76
C PRO A 61 27.17 8.95 6.63
N LEU A 62 26.14 8.12 6.40
CA LEU A 62 24.94 8.09 7.23
C LEU A 62 25.22 7.49 8.61
N ALA A 63 26.01 6.41 8.69
CA ALA A 63 26.43 5.83 9.96
C ALA A 63 27.27 6.82 10.77
N ASP A 64 28.23 7.50 10.14
CA ASP A 64 29.08 8.51 10.79
C ASP A 64 28.25 9.70 11.30
N ALA A 65 27.27 10.17 10.52
CA ALA A 65 26.39 11.26 10.90
C ALA A 65 25.51 10.92 12.12
N LEU A 66 25.05 9.67 12.22
CA LEU A 66 24.22 9.19 13.33
C LEU A 66 25.04 8.83 14.58
N ALA A 67 26.34 8.56 14.45
CA ALA A 67 27.16 7.97 15.50
C ALA A 67 27.16 8.76 16.82
N ALA A 68 27.22 10.09 16.75
CA ALA A 68 27.23 10.92 17.96
C ALA A 68 25.91 10.83 18.73
N GLN A 69 24.78 10.88 18.03
CA GLN A 69 23.45 10.80 18.64
C GLN A 69 23.14 9.37 19.11
N ALA A 70 23.49 8.35 18.33
CA ALA A 70 23.30 6.95 18.71
C ALA A 70 24.06 6.56 19.99
N ARG A 71 25.23 7.17 20.25
CA ARG A 71 25.99 6.93 21.50
C ARG A 71 25.27 7.44 22.76
N VAL A 72 24.51 8.53 22.66
CA VAL A 72 23.76 9.08 23.79
C VAL A 72 22.34 8.50 23.92
N HIS A 73 21.90 7.73 22.90
CA HIS A 73 20.61 7.04 22.85
C HIS A 73 20.78 5.52 22.60
N PRO A 74 21.49 4.79 23.49
CA PRO A 74 21.80 3.39 23.25
C PRO A 74 20.52 2.54 23.18
N GLY A 75 20.37 1.78 22.08
CA GLY A 75 19.23 0.89 21.86
C GLY A 75 17.97 1.58 21.31
N GLU A 76 17.92 2.90 21.30
CA GLU A 76 16.83 3.67 20.70
C GLU A 76 17.08 3.93 19.21
N SER A 77 16.00 4.26 18.49
CA SER A 77 16.06 4.74 17.11
C SER A 77 15.52 6.17 17.05
N GLY A 78 16.02 6.96 16.10
CA GLY A 78 15.57 8.33 15.84
C GLY A 78 14.45 8.37 14.81
N PHE A 79 13.44 9.21 15.02
CA PHE A 79 12.25 9.28 14.18
C PHE A 79 11.84 10.71 13.80
N VAL A 80 11.24 10.85 12.62
CA VAL A 80 10.55 12.06 12.16
C VAL A 80 9.27 11.65 11.42
N VAL A 81 8.13 12.22 11.80
CA VAL A 81 6.86 12.04 11.07
C VAL A 81 6.90 12.88 9.79
N LEU A 82 6.42 12.32 8.69
CA LEU A 82 6.32 12.96 7.38
C LEU A 82 4.84 13.10 7.00
N PRO A 83 4.12 14.11 7.53
CA PRO A 83 2.67 14.19 7.38
C PRO A 83 2.22 14.74 6.02
N ARG A 84 3.12 15.38 5.27
CA ARG A 84 2.81 16.05 4.01
C ARG A 84 3.45 15.32 2.83
N GLY A 85 2.72 15.20 1.73
CA GLY A 85 3.18 14.49 0.53
C GLY A 85 4.42 15.11 -0.11
N ASP A 86 4.48 16.44 -0.19
CA ASP A 86 5.64 17.19 -0.69
C ASP A 86 6.91 16.95 0.16
N GLU A 87 6.78 16.98 1.48
CA GLU A 87 7.89 16.69 2.40
C GLU A 87 8.34 15.22 2.31
N ALA A 88 7.37 14.29 2.21
CA ALA A 88 7.63 12.87 2.07
C ALA A 88 8.36 12.53 0.75
N LEU A 89 8.05 13.24 -0.33
CA LEU A 89 8.76 13.13 -1.61
C LEU A 89 10.18 13.68 -1.50
N GLN A 90 10.34 14.88 -0.94
CA GLN A 90 11.65 15.51 -0.74
C GLN A 90 12.58 14.65 0.13
N MET A 91 12.02 14.03 1.18
CA MET A 91 12.79 13.18 2.07
C MET A 91 13.26 11.91 1.37
N ARG A 92 12.40 11.24 0.59
CA ARG A 92 12.80 10.07 -0.23
C ARG A 92 13.91 10.42 -1.22
N ILE A 93 13.81 11.56 -1.89
CA ILE A 93 14.88 12.07 -2.77
C ILE A 93 16.17 12.32 -1.98
N ALA A 94 16.08 12.92 -0.80
CA ALA A 94 17.24 13.17 0.06
C ALA A 94 17.90 11.86 0.53
N VAL A 95 17.11 10.84 0.87
CA VAL A 95 17.58 9.50 1.23
C VAL A 95 18.29 8.82 0.06
N ALA A 96 17.70 8.81 -1.15
CA ALA A 96 18.35 8.25 -2.34
C ALA A 96 19.69 8.95 -2.68
N ARG A 97 19.75 10.27 -2.50
CA ARG A 97 20.97 11.05 -2.71
C ARG A 97 22.02 10.83 -1.63
N ALA A 98 21.60 10.57 -0.40
CA ALA A 98 22.49 10.33 0.72
C ALA A 98 23.04 8.90 0.77
N ALA A 99 22.35 7.94 0.16
CA ALA A 99 22.83 6.58 0.02
C ALA A 99 24.23 6.55 -0.61
N ALA A 100 25.15 5.85 0.05
CA ALA A 100 26.55 5.75 -0.35
C ALA A 100 26.93 4.33 -0.81
N LYS A 101 26.26 3.29 -0.30
CA LYS A 101 26.54 1.89 -0.60
C LYS A 101 25.32 1.12 -1.05
N THR A 102 24.18 1.28 -0.39
CA THR A 102 22.94 0.55 -0.74
C THR A 102 21.70 1.43 -0.70
N LEU A 103 20.78 1.18 -1.61
CA LEU A 103 19.44 1.76 -1.64
C LEU A 103 18.41 0.67 -1.97
N ASP A 104 17.59 0.31 -1.00
CA ASP A 104 16.54 -0.70 -1.15
C ASP A 104 15.16 -0.02 -1.19
N ILE A 105 14.33 -0.34 -2.17
CA ILE A 105 13.06 0.32 -2.47
C ILE A 105 11.99 -0.76 -2.61
N GLN A 106 10.98 -0.78 -1.75
CA GLN A 106 9.89 -1.75 -1.75
C GLN A 106 8.54 -1.04 -1.78
N TYR A 107 7.70 -1.31 -2.80
CA TYR A 107 6.38 -0.68 -2.92
C TYR A 107 5.34 -1.58 -3.55
N TYR A 108 4.10 -1.43 -3.08
CA TYR A 108 2.93 -2.04 -3.69
C TYR A 108 2.61 -1.44 -5.06
N ILE A 109 2.52 -0.11 -5.14
CA ILE A 109 2.35 0.62 -6.40
C ILE A 109 3.56 1.53 -6.63
N ALA A 110 4.11 1.45 -7.83
CA ALA A 110 5.11 2.37 -8.31
C ALA A 110 4.76 2.85 -9.72
N ALA A 111 4.13 4.02 -9.80
CA ALA A 111 3.74 4.65 -11.06
C ALA A 111 4.94 5.40 -11.69
N GLU A 112 4.95 5.49 -13.02
CA GLU A 112 5.90 6.32 -13.78
C GLU A 112 5.33 7.68 -14.17
N ASP A 113 4.62 8.31 -13.23
CA ASP A 113 4.09 9.66 -13.34
C ASP A 113 5.13 10.72 -12.94
N THR A 114 4.69 11.93 -12.62
CA THR A 114 5.58 13.06 -12.37
C THR A 114 6.53 12.78 -11.21
N THR A 115 5.98 12.37 -10.07
CA THR A 115 6.70 12.15 -8.83
C THR A 115 7.41 10.81 -8.82
N GLY A 116 6.83 9.77 -9.43
CA GLY A 116 7.48 8.49 -9.66
C GLY A 116 8.78 8.63 -10.46
N LYS A 117 8.75 9.37 -11.58
CA LYS A 117 9.96 9.64 -12.38
C LYS A 117 11.02 10.46 -11.63
N LEU A 118 10.63 11.38 -10.74
CA LEU A 118 11.61 12.09 -9.89
C LEU A 118 12.34 11.11 -8.95
N LEU A 119 11.62 10.15 -8.36
CA LEU A 119 12.21 9.13 -7.49
C LEU A 119 13.05 8.12 -8.25
N LEU A 120 12.59 7.65 -9.41
CA LEU A 120 13.38 6.80 -10.32
C LEU A 120 14.65 7.51 -10.79
N GLY A 121 14.57 8.81 -11.09
CA GLY A 121 15.73 9.64 -11.39
C GLY A 121 16.72 9.73 -10.23
N ALA A 122 16.23 9.86 -9.00
CA ALA A 122 17.09 9.87 -7.81
C ALA A 122 17.74 8.49 -7.54
N ALA A 123 17.01 7.40 -7.77
CA ALA A 123 17.53 6.04 -7.66
C ALA A 123 18.58 5.73 -8.73
N LEU A 124 18.32 6.08 -10.00
CA LEU A 124 19.32 5.96 -11.07
C LEU A 124 20.55 6.81 -10.77
N TYR A 125 20.37 8.04 -10.27
CA TYR A 125 21.49 8.87 -9.86
C TYR A 125 22.32 8.22 -8.72
N ALA A 126 21.69 7.45 -7.82
CA ALA A 126 22.43 6.65 -6.83
C ALA A 126 23.21 5.53 -7.50
N ALA A 127 22.59 4.77 -8.40
CA ALA A 127 23.24 3.69 -9.13
C ALA A 127 24.45 4.18 -9.96
N ASP A 128 24.32 5.32 -10.64
CA ASP A 128 25.38 6.00 -11.40
C ASP A 128 26.59 6.39 -10.50
N ARG A 129 26.36 6.62 -9.19
CA ARG A 129 27.42 6.88 -8.19
C ARG A 129 28.07 5.60 -7.64
N GLY A 130 27.64 4.41 -8.07
CA GLY A 130 28.13 3.13 -7.58
C GLY A 130 27.33 2.52 -6.43
N VAL A 131 26.21 3.12 -6.04
CA VAL A 131 25.31 2.58 -5.01
C VAL A 131 24.60 1.34 -5.56
N ARG A 132 24.56 0.24 -4.83
CA ARG A 132 23.72 -0.91 -5.17
C ARG A 132 22.26 -0.61 -4.88
N VAL A 133 21.43 -0.58 -5.91
CA VAL A 133 20.00 -0.27 -5.84
C VAL A 133 19.20 -1.56 -6.07
N ARG A 134 18.30 -1.88 -5.14
CA ARG A 134 17.33 -2.99 -5.28
C ARG A 134 15.92 -2.43 -5.24
N MET A 135 15.17 -2.60 -6.32
CA MET A 135 13.79 -2.17 -6.43
C MET A 135 12.85 -3.37 -6.49
N LEU A 136 12.00 -3.49 -5.48
CA LEU A 136 10.99 -4.53 -5.36
C LEU A 136 9.60 -3.92 -5.50
N VAL A 137 8.87 -4.34 -6.53
CA VAL A 137 7.51 -3.86 -6.80
C VAL A 137 6.53 -5.03 -6.80
N ASP A 138 5.31 -4.79 -6.33
CA ASP A 138 4.27 -5.81 -6.30
C ASP A 138 3.49 -5.86 -7.60
N ASP A 139 3.73 -6.90 -8.39
CA ASP A 139 3.06 -7.20 -9.66
C ASP A 139 3.06 -6.03 -10.68
N LEU A 140 3.67 -6.23 -11.84
CA LEU A 140 3.67 -5.23 -12.92
C LEU A 140 2.64 -5.67 -13.96
N ASN A 141 1.84 -4.73 -14.51
CA ASN A 141 1.03 -5.05 -15.67
C ASN A 141 1.97 -5.38 -16.83
N PHE A 142 2.23 -6.66 -17.12
CA PHE A 142 3.20 -7.08 -18.15
C PHE A 142 2.86 -6.63 -19.57
N LYS A 143 1.64 -6.12 -19.81
CA LYS A 143 1.30 -5.46 -21.08
C LYS A 143 1.99 -4.10 -21.23
N ASP A 144 2.25 -3.45 -20.09
CA ASP A 144 2.97 -2.20 -19.94
C ASP A 144 4.12 -2.45 -18.95
N VAL A 145 5.08 -3.32 -19.30
CA VAL A 145 6.37 -3.17 -18.63
C VAL A 145 6.81 -1.76 -18.98
N ASP A 146 6.70 -0.88 -18.00
CA ASP A 146 6.98 0.51 -18.23
C ASP A 146 8.45 0.58 -18.68
N ARG A 147 8.65 1.09 -19.89
CA ARG A 147 9.93 1.02 -20.60
C ARG A 147 11.08 1.56 -19.76
N LEU A 148 10.77 2.46 -18.82
CA LEU A 148 11.76 3.06 -17.95
C LEU A 148 12.27 2.06 -16.90
N MET A 149 11.45 1.43 -16.04
CA MET A 149 11.96 0.46 -15.06
C MET A 149 12.76 -0.68 -15.71
N ALA A 150 12.32 -1.19 -16.86
CA ALA A 150 13.08 -2.21 -17.60
C ALA A 150 14.38 -1.68 -18.22
N ALA A 151 14.42 -0.42 -18.65
CA ALA A 151 15.66 0.22 -19.07
C ALA A 151 16.62 0.46 -17.90
N LEU A 152 16.10 0.81 -16.72
CA LEU A 152 16.89 1.00 -15.50
C LEU A 152 17.54 -0.30 -15.03
N ASP A 153 16.84 -1.43 -15.14
CA ASP A 153 17.33 -2.77 -14.79
C ASP A 153 18.55 -3.21 -15.64
N ALA A 154 18.79 -2.57 -16.78
CA ALA A 154 20.02 -2.80 -17.56
C ALA A 154 21.28 -2.18 -16.92
N HIS A 155 21.14 -1.40 -15.84
CA HIS A 155 22.25 -0.78 -15.13
C HIS A 155 22.92 -1.78 -14.17
N ALA A 156 24.26 -1.90 -14.22
CA ALA A 156 25.01 -2.91 -13.46
C ALA A 156 24.80 -2.89 -11.93
N ASN A 157 24.48 -1.73 -11.36
CA ASN A 157 24.19 -1.55 -9.93
C ASN A 157 22.69 -1.44 -9.59
N LEU A 158 21.76 -1.57 -10.52
CA LEU A 158 20.32 -1.43 -10.27
C LEU A 158 19.59 -2.68 -10.72
N GLU A 159 18.94 -3.36 -9.78
CA GLU A 159 18.15 -4.56 -10.05
C GLU A 159 16.68 -4.32 -9.67
N VAL A 160 15.77 -4.67 -10.58
CA VAL A 160 14.33 -4.63 -10.38
C VAL A 160 13.78 -6.05 -10.30
N ARG A 161 13.01 -6.31 -9.25
CA ARG A 161 12.25 -7.55 -9.09
C ARG A 161 10.78 -7.29 -8.88
N VAL A 162 9.97 -8.22 -9.36
CA VAL A 162 8.51 -8.19 -9.25
C VAL A 162 8.06 -9.30 -8.32
N PHE A 163 7.37 -8.92 -7.25
CA PHE A 163 6.74 -9.86 -6.33
C PHE A 163 5.38 -10.31 -6.87
N ASN A 164 5.08 -11.60 -6.74
CA ASN A 164 3.83 -12.25 -7.12
C ASN A 164 3.23 -11.81 -8.48
N PRO A 165 4.02 -11.81 -9.57
CA PRO A 165 3.64 -11.22 -10.88
C PRO A 165 2.44 -11.90 -11.55
N PHE A 166 2.14 -13.14 -11.20
CA PHE A 166 1.05 -13.89 -11.84
C PHE A 166 -0.31 -13.69 -11.14
N GLY A 167 -0.33 -12.89 -10.06
CA GLY A 167 -1.54 -12.57 -9.30
C GLY A 167 -2.55 -11.69 -10.05
N ALA A 168 -2.15 -10.79 -10.95
CA ALA A 168 -3.14 -9.94 -11.65
C ALA A 168 -2.82 -9.64 -13.12
N ALA A 169 -2.15 -10.57 -13.82
CA ALA A 169 -1.59 -10.45 -15.18
C ALA A 169 -2.58 -10.08 -16.33
N ARG A 170 -3.80 -9.58 -16.04
CA ARG A 170 -4.82 -9.16 -17.02
C ARG A 170 -5.43 -7.76 -16.80
N LEU A 171 -4.95 -6.92 -15.87
CA LEU A 171 -5.59 -5.63 -15.53
C LEU A 171 -4.64 -4.42 -15.59
N GLY A 172 -5.11 -3.28 -16.10
CA GLY A 172 -4.36 -2.00 -16.17
C GLY A 172 -4.33 -1.22 -14.84
N MET A 173 -3.42 -0.24 -14.70
CA MET A 173 -3.11 0.46 -13.44
C MET A 173 -4.33 1.12 -12.75
N PHE A 174 -5.15 1.88 -13.48
CA PHE A 174 -6.38 2.50 -12.95
C PHE A 174 -7.43 1.47 -12.51
N ALA A 175 -7.47 0.32 -13.19
CA ALA A 175 -8.33 -0.78 -12.80
C ALA A 175 -7.83 -1.47 -11.53
N ARG A 176 -6.55 -1.37 -11.17
CA ARG A 176 -5.99 -2.01 -9.97
C ARG A 176 -6.26 -1.21 -8.70
N THR A 177 -6.24 0.12 -8.75
CA THR A 177 -6.64 0.98 -7.63
C THR A 177 -8.16 0.97 -7.42
N ALA A 178 -8.95 0.90 -8.50
CA ALA A 178 -10.41 0.85 -8.40
C ALA A 178 -11.01 -0.56 -8.18
N ASN A 179 -10.36 -1.64 -8.64
CA ASN A 179 -10.87 -3.03 -8.55
C ASN A 179 -10.18 -3.90 -7.48
N VAL A 180 -9.52 -3.31 -6.48
CA VAL A 180 -8.92 -4.07 -5.35
C VAL A 180 -9.96 -5.01 -4.69
N PHE A 181 -11.26 -4.73 -4.82
CA PHE A 181 -12.32 -5.34 -4.02
C PHE A 181 -13.49 -5.92 -4.82
N THR A 182 -13.36 -6.06 -6.15
CA THR A 182 -14.46 -6.57 -7.01
C THR A 182 -14.25 -7.99 -7.54
N ARG A 183 -13.14 -8.69 -7.19
CA ARG A 183 -12.87 -10.07 -7.65
C ARG A 183 -12.35 -10.98 -6.54
N ILE A 184 -12.81 -12.24 -6.59
CA ILE A 184 -12.75 -13.27 -5.54
C ILE A 184 -11.65 -14.30 -5.91
N ASP A 185 -10.86 -14.72 -4.91
CA ASP A 185 -9.79 -15.76 -4.88
C ASP A 185 -8.43 -15.50 -5.54
N ASN A 186 -7.39 -16.18 -4.98
CA ASN A 186 -5.93 -16.37 -5.26
C ASN A 186 -5.13 -15.31 -6.03
N PHE A 187 -5.76 -14.62 -6.97
CA PHE A 187 -5.32 -13.44 -7.69
C PHE A 187 -5.34 -12.15 -6.83
N THR A 188 -5.83 -12.22 -5.59
CA THR A 188 -6.04 -11.05 -4.71
C THR A 188 -4.99 -10.86 -3.62
N ARG A 189 -4.05 -11.77 -3.36
CA ARG A 189 -3.06 -11.58 -2.27
C ARG A 189 -1.87 -10.74 -2.74
N ARG A 190 -1.60 -9.61 -2.07
CA ARG A 190 -0.65 -8.59 -2.54
C ARG A 190 0.39 -8.20 -1.49
N MET A 191 1.60 -7.86 -1.93
CA MET A 191 2.61 -7.26 -1.07
C MET A 191 2.29 -5.78 -0.87
N HIS A 192 1.78 -5.44 0.32
CA HIS A 192 1.34 -4.09 0.65
C HIS A 192 2.39 -3.31 1.46
N ASN A 193 3.57 -3.89 1.65
CA ASN A 193 4.73 -3.29 2.30
C ASN A 193 5.26 -2.08 1.51
N LYS A 194 5.64 -1.01 2.23
CA LYS A 194 6.25 0.20 1.67
C LYS A 194 7.46 0.58 2.51
N ALA A 195 8.64 0.47 1.92
CA ALA A 195 9.89 0.81 2.58
C ALA A 195 10.90 1.41 1.59
N MET A 196 11.70 2.36 2.05
CA MET A 196 12.87 2.86 1.33
C MET A 196 14.04 2.97 2.30
N ILE A 197 15.11 2.24 2.06
CA ILE A 197 16.20 2.03 3.01
C ILE A 197 17.53 2.45 2.39
N ALA A 198 18.26 3.35 3.03
CA ALA A 198 19.60 3.73 2.62
C ALA A 198 20.63 3.17 3.61
N ASP A 199 21.64 2.50 3.07
CA ASP A 199 22.85 2.04 3.78
C ASP A 199 22.61 1.16 5.02
N ASN A 200 21.41 0.61 5.20
CA ASN A 200 20.96 -0.04 6.44
C ASN A 200 21.11 0.88 7.68
N GLN A 201 20.96 2.20 7.49
CA GLN A 201 21.08 3.23 8.53
C GLN A 201 19.83 4.10 8.67
N ILE A 202 19.13 4.35 7.56
CA ILE A 202 17.90 5.13 7.49
C ILE A 202 16.86 4.36 6.70
N ALA A 203 15.62 4.34 7.17
CA ALA A 203 14.47 3.81 6.46
C ALA A 203 13.32 4.83 6.46
N ILE A 204 12.55 4.89 5.39
CA ILE A 204 11.23 5.53 5.36
C ILE A 204 10.19 4.41 5.25
N VAL A 205 9.23 4.40 6.17
CA VAL A 205 8.17 3.39 6.27
C VAL A 205 6.83 4.11 6.49
N GLY A 206 5.75 3.63 5.88
CA GLY A 206 4.44 4.24 6.04
C GLY A 206 3.40 3.78 5.03
N GLY A 207 2.39 4.62 4.80
CA GLY A 207 1.24 4.30 3.96
C GLY A 207 1.40 4.68 2.48
N ARG A 208 2.39 5.53 2.12
CA ARG A 208 2.48 6.09 0.76
C ARG A 208 3.04 5.10 -0.26
N ASN A 209 2.36 4.99 -1.41
CA ASN A 209 2.91 4.39 -2.62
C ASN A 209 3.70 5.44 -3.44
N LEU A 210 4.30 5.03 -4.56
CA LEU A 210 4.89 5.98 -5.50
C LEU A 210 3.86 6.34 -6.58
N GLY A 211 3.37 7.59 -6.51
CA GLY A 211 2.46 8.18 -7.50
C GLY A 211 2.03 9.59 -7.11
N ASP A 212 1.55 10.35 -8.09
CA ASP A 212 1.26 11.78 -7.99
C ASP A 212 0.17 12.08 -6.93
N GLU A 213 -0.79 11.19 -6.77
CA GLU A 213 -1.83 11.28 -5.74
C GLU A 213 -1.31 11.10 -4.31
N TYR A 214 -0.14 10.49 -4.11
CA TYR A 214 0.46 10.30 -2.78
C TYR A 214 1.36 11.46 -2.37
N PHE A 215 1.73 12.35 -3.28
CA PHE A 215 2.75 13.38 -3.04
C PHE A 215 2.26 14.81 -3.32
N ASN A 216 0.96 15.07 -3.18
CA ASN A 216 0.36 16.39 -3.44
C ASN A 216 0.55 16.88 -4.90
N ALA A 217 0.68 15.96 -5.87
CA ALA A 217 1.01 16.28 -7.26
C ALA A 217 -0.14 16.06 -8.25
N SER A 218 -1.11 15.19 -7.93
CA SER A 218 -2.20 14.88 -8.86
C SER A 218 -3.26 15.99 -8.94
N PRO A 219 -3.74 16.35 -10.15
CA PRO A 219 -4.76 17.39 -10.31
C PRO A 219 -6.18 16.91 -9.95
N THR A 220 -6.39 15.60 -9.76
CA THR A 220 -7.72 14.99 -9.62
C THR A 220 -7.96 14.29 -8.29
N LEU A 221 -6.93 13.69 -7.68
CA LEU A 221 -7.03 12.98 -6.40
C LEU A 221 -5.81 13.26 -5.53
N GLN A 222 -6.01 13.51 -4.24
CA GLN A 222 -4.93 13.69 -3.28
C GLN A 222 -5.16 12.83 -2.04
N PHE A 223 -4.18 11.98 -1.74
CA PHE A 223 -4.18 11.16 -0.54
C PHE A 223 -3.54 11.89 0.66
N ARG A 224 -4.29 11.94 1.76
CA ARG A 224 -3.79 12.34 3.08
C ARG A 224 -3.26 11.11 3.79
N ASP A 225 -1.94 11.01 3.86
CA ASP A 225 -1.23 9.85 4.37
C ASP A 225 -0.15 10.27 5.37
N LEU A 226 0.50 9.31 6.01
CA LEU A 226 1.59 9.50 6.95
C LEU A 226 2.71 8.51 6.63
N ASP A 227 3.95 9.00 6.65
CA ASP A 227 5.14 8.14 6.75
C ASP A 227 5.96 8.55 7.97
N VAL A 228 6.92 7.70 8.33
CA VAL A 228 7.97 8.03 9.30
C VAL A 228 9.33 7.74 8.67
N LEU A 229 10.26 8.69 8.82
CA LEU A 229 11.69 8.41 8.69
C LEU A 229 12.18 7.83 10.01
N ALA A 230 12.86 6.70 9.93
CA ALA A 230 13.50 6.02 11.05
C ALA A 230 15.02 5.96 10.80
N ALA A 231 15.81 6.15 11.85
CA ALA A 231 17.26 6.08 11.81
C ALA A 231 17.79 5.27 13.00
N GLY A 232 18.82 4.46 12.79
CA GLY A 232 19.42 3.64 13.84
C GLY A 232 18.93 2.19 13.87
N PRO A 233 18.97 1.50 15.03
CA PRO A 233 18.83 0.05 15.13
C PRO A 233 17.60 -0.56 14.44
N VAL A 234 16.43 0.07 14.50
CA VAL A 234 15.18 -0.45 13.91
C VAL A 234 15.27 -0.64 12.40
N THR A 235 16.14 0.11 11.72
CA THR A 235 16.34 -0.02 10.26
C THR A 235 16.87 -1.40 9.85
N ARG A 236 17.53 -2.12 10.77
CA ARG A 236 18.01 -3.49 10.57
C ARG A 236 16.86 -4.47 10.42
N ASP A 237 15.80 -4.28 11.18
CA ASP A 237 14.60 -5.14 11.13
C ASP A 237 13.83 -4.88 9.83
N VAL A 238 13.73 -3.60 9.43
CA VAL A 238 13.15 -3.22 8.12
C VAL A 238 13.95 -3.84 6.96
N SER A 239 15.28 -3.77 7.02
CA SER A 239 16.17 -4.40 6.03
C SER A 239 16.06 -5.92 6.01
N THR A 240 15.93 -6.55 7.17
CA THR A 240 15.74 -8.01 7.29
C THR A 240 14.43 -8.43 6.65
N SER A 241 13.35 -7.67 6.87
CA SER A 241 12.09 -7.88 6.17
C SER A 241 12.27 -7.71 4.66
N PHE A 242 12.90 -6.63 4.20
CA PHE A 242 13.18 -6.44 2.77
C PHE A 242 13.90 -7.65 2.16
N ASP A 243 14.96 -8.15 2.81
CA ASP A 243 15.73 -9.30 2.35
C ASP A 243 14.89 -10.58 2.25
N ALA A 244 13.95 -10.80 3.17
CA ALA A 244 13.03 -11.93 3.13
C ALA A 244 12.14 -11.88 1.88
N TYR A 245 11.58 -10.72 1.53
CA TYR A 245 10.81 -10.56 0.30
C TYR A 245 11.71 -10.64 -0.94
N TRP A 246 12.86 -9.98 -0.93
CA TRP A 246 13.80 -9.95 -2.06
C TRP A 246 14.25 -11.36 -2.47
N SER A 247 14.42 -12.26 -1.49
CA SER A 247 14.86 -13.64 -1.70
C SER A 247 13.72 -14.65 -1.83
N SER A 248 12.46 -14.23 -1.69
CA SER A 248 11.28 -15.11 -1.77
C SER A 248 11.18 -15.87 -3.10
N ALA A 249 10.53 -17.03 -3.08
CA ALA A 249 10.16 -17.81 -4.26
C ALA A 249 9.10 -17.11 -5.13
N LEU A 250 8.40 -16.10 -4.61
CA LEU A 250 7.44 -15.28 -5.34
C LEU A 250 8.06 -14.04 -6.00
N THR A 251 9.38 -13.82 -5.86
CA THR A 251 10.05 -12.60 -6.31
C THR A 251 10.91 -12.86 -7.54
N TYR A 252 10.37 -12.51 -8.70
CA TYR A 252 10.94 -12.79 -10.01
C TYR A 252 11.80 -11.63 -10.51
N PRO A 253 13.00 -11.88 -11.05
CA PRO A 253 13.79 -10.84 -11.72
C PRO A 253 13.04 -10.33 -12.94
N LEU A 254 13.04 -9.00 -13.15
CA LEU A 254 12.31 -8.37 -14.24
C LEU A 254 12.66 -8.93 -15.63
N PRO A 255 13.93 -9.27 -15.95
CA PRO A 255 14.28 -9.87 -17.25
C PRO A 255 13.61 -11.23 -17.52
N ALA A 256 13.22 -11.98 -16.49
CA ALA A 256 12.51 -13.25 -16.67
C ALA A 256 11.04 -13.07 -17.04
N LEU A 257 10.49 -11.88 -16.82
CA LEU A 257 9.09 -11.56 -17.04
C LEU A 257 8.87 -10.72 -18.31
N ASN A 258 9.91 -10.05 -18.79
CA ASN A 258 9.87 -9.18 -19.96
C ASN A 258 10.35 -9.92 -21.22
N GLN A 259 9.57 -9.83 -22.30
CA GLN A 259 9.94 -10.45 -23.58
C GLN A 259 10.99 -9.63 -24.35
N ARG A 260 11.05 -8.31 -24.11
CA ARG A 260 12.02 -7.41 -24.73
C ARG A 260 13.29 -7.36 -23.88
N ARG A 261 14.44 -7.50 -24.55
CA ARG A 261 15.74 -7.19 -23.93
C ARG A 261 16.02 -5.69 -24.02
N TYR A 262 16.54 -5.15 -22.92
CA TYR A 262 17.00 -3.77 -22.80
C TYR A 262 18.51 -3.78 -22.73
N ASP A 263 19.15 -2.80 -23.35
CA ASP A 263 20.61 -2.68 -23.41
C ASP A 263 21.09 -1.31 -22.89
N ALA A 264 22.40 -1.07 -22.99
CA ALA A 264 23.01 0.19 -22.55
C ALA A 264 22.44 1.43 -23.26
N LYS A 265 22.01 1.32 -24.52
CA LYS A 265 21.42 2.46 -25.25
C LYS A 265 20.04 2.80 -24.72
N ASP A 266 19.24 1.77 -24.41
CA ASP A 266 17.94 1.97 -23.75
C ASP A 266 18.11 2.65 -22.38
N LEU A 267 19.11 2.23 -21.59
CA LEU A 267 19.47 2.86 -20.32
C LEU A 267 19.91 4.32 -20.50
N ASP A 268 20.73 4.64 -21.50
CA ASP A 268 21.17 6.01 -21.77
C ASP A 268 19.99 6.91 -22.16
N ALA A 269 19.08 6.42 -23.01
CA ALA A 269 17.86 7.14 -23.36
C ALA A 269 16.95 7.38 -22.15
N ALA A 270 16.79 6.37 -21.29
CA ALA A 270 16.07 6.49 -20.02
C ALA A 270 16.71 7.55 -19.10
N ARG A 271 18.04 7.56 -18.99
CA ARG A 271 18.80 8.54 -18.20
C ARG A 271 18.55 9.97 -18.69
N ASP A 272 18.60 10.19 -20.00
CA ASP A 272 18.36 11.51 -20.58
C ASP A 272 16.92 11.97 -20.43
N ALA A 273 15.95 11.06 -20.60
CA ALA A 273 14.53 11.34 -20.34
C ALA A 273 14.29 11.73 -18.88
N LEU A 274 14.87 11.00 -17.92
CA LEU A 274 14.77 11.31 -16.49
C LEU A 274 15.43 12.64 -16.13
N ARG A 275 16.58 12.98 -16.73
CA ARG A 275 17.23 14.28 -16.55
C ARG A 275 16.39 15.43 -17.10
N ALA A 276 15.81 15.27 -18.29
CA ALA A 276 14.90 16.26 -18.87
C ALA A 276 13.66 16.44 -17.98
N HIS A 277 13.06 15.33 -17.53
CA HIS A 277 11.92 15.34 -16.62
C HIS A 277 12.24 16.04 -15.30
N TRP A 278 13.40 15.76 -14.71
CA TRP A 278 13.87 16.43 -13.49
C TRP A 278 13.96 17.95 -13.67
N ARG A 279 14.60 18.42 -14.76
CA ARG A 279 14.74 19.86 -15.04
C ARG A 279 13.39 20.56 -15.21
N ALA A 280 12.40 19.88 -15.79
CA ALA A 280 11.08 20.44 -16.01
C ALA A 280 10.18 20.41 -14.75
N ASN A 281 10.28 19.37 -13.93
CA ASN A 281 9.25 19.06 -12.92
C ASN A 281 9.73 19.07 -11.46
N ALA A 282 11.02 19.20 -11.17
CA ALA A 282 11.51 19.12 -9.79
C ALA A 282 11.16 20.35 -8.93
N THR A 283 11.09 21.54 -9.53
CA THR A 283 10.95 22.82 -8.83
C THR A 283 9.66 22.93 -8.00
N PRO A 284 8.46 22.60 -8.51
CA PRO A 284 7.20 22.72 -7.76
C PRO A 284 7.16 21.89 -6.47
N PHE A 285 7.91 20.78 -6.44
CA PHE A 285 7.96 19.88 -5.28
C PHE A 285 9.10 20.19 -4.34
N ASN A 286 9.88 21.25 -4.61
CA ASN A 286 11.11 21.58 -3.90
C ASN A 286 12.02 20.34 -3.73
N ALA A 287 12.04 19.47 -4.76
CA ALA A 287 12.92 18.31 -4.81
C ALA A 287 14.37 18.84 -4.73
N LYS A 288 14.96 18.73 -3.52
CA LYS A 288 16.09 19.56 -3.04
C LYS A 288 17.02 20.06 -4.15
N PRO A 289 17.31 21.38 -4.24
CA PRO A 289 18.25 21.89 -5.24
C PRO A 289 19.63 21.23 -5.09
N LEU A 290 20.43 21.23 -6.17
CA LEU A 290 21.80 20.69 -6.17
C LEU A 290 22.69 21.29 -5.05
N ASN A 291 22.30 22.45 -4.50
CA ASN A 291 23.02 23.19 -3.46
C ASN A 291 22.43 23.03 -2.04
N ALA A 292 21.42 22.17 -1.84
CA ALA A 292 20.87 21.93 -0.51
C ALA A 292 21.87 21.14 0.36
N THR A 293 21.94 21.48 1.66
CA THR A 293 22.73 20.72 2.64
C THR A 293 22.44 19.22 2.53
N PRO A 294 23.46 18.35 2.35
CA PRO A 294 23.27 16.90 2.31
C PRO A 294 22.61 16.35 3.57
N LEU A 295 21.78 15.29 3.44
CA LEU A 295 21.03 14.73 4.58
C LEU A 295 21.94 14.31 5.74
N ALA A 296 23.06 13.64 5.46
CA ALA A 296 24.06 13.28 6.47
C ALA A 296 24.54 14.50 7.29
N ALA A 297 24.74 15.64 6.62
CA ALA A 297 25.16 16.87 7.29
C ALA A 297 24.02 17.51 8.12
N GLN A 298 22.76 17.38 7.69
CA GLN A 298 21.59 17.82 8.49
C GLN A 298 21.47 16.99 9.76
N ILE A 299 21.67 15.67 9.66
CA ILE A 299 21.66 14.74 10.81
C ILE A 299 22.79 15.06 11.77
N ALA A 300 24.03 15.17 11.28
CA ALA A 300 25.20 15.46 12.11
C ALA A 300 25.09 16.81 12.86
N ARG A 301 24.36 17.78 12.29
CA ARG A 301 24.07 19.09 12.89
C ARG A 301 22.80 19.12 13.73
N ASN A 302 22.10 18.00 13.88
CA ASN A 302 20.81 17.89 14.56
C ASN A 302 19.72 18.82 13.98
N GLU A 303 19.79 19.14 12.68
CA GLU A 303 18.83 20.00 11.97
C GLU A 303 17.55 19.23 11.60
N LEU A 304 17.62 17.89 11.56
CA LEU A 304 16.47 17.04 11.22
C LEU A 304 15.48 16.87 12.38
N GLY A 305 15.89 17.18 13.62
CA GLY A 305 15.03 17.08 14.80
C GLY A 305 14.59 15.65 15.13
N LEU A 306 15.49 14.67 15.00
CA LEU A 306 15.18 13.27 15.31
C LEU A 306 14.70 13.13 16.75
N VAL A 307 13.50 12.54 16.91
CA VAL A 307 12.99 12.13 18.22
C VAL A 307 13.46 10.71 18.49
N TRP A 308 14.31 10.55 19.50
CA TRP A 308 14.85 9.24 19.89
C TRP A 308 13.88 8.51 20.82
N ALA A 309 13.58 7.26 20.49
CA ALA A 309 12.66 6.42 21.26
C ALA A 309 12.93 4.92 21.05
N SER A 310 12.48 4.12 22.01
CA SER A 310 12.36 2.67 21.82
C SER A 310 11.29 2.36 20.77
N ALA A 311 11.57 1.40 19.91
CA ALA A 311 10.64 0.98 18.88
C ALA A 311 10.74 -0.51 18.58
N GLU A 312 9.66 -1.05 18.03
CA GLU A 312 9.54 -2.41 17.55
C GLU A 312 9.11 -2.37 16.09
N PHE A 313 9.67 -3.25 15.26
CA PHE A 313 9.23 -3.45 13.89
C PHE A 313 8.57 -4.81 13.77
N THR A 314 7.40 -4.85 13.14
CA THR A 314 6.68 -6.08 12.82
C THR A 314 6.32 -6.08 11.35
N ALA A 315 6.39 -7.24 10.72
CA ALA A 315 5.99 -7.42 9.34
C ALA A 315 5.43 -8.83 9.12
N ASP A 316 4.53 -8.95 8.16
CA ASP A 316 4.10 -10.25 7.66
C ASP A 316 5.24 -10.94 6.90
N SER A 317 5.30 -12.27 6.97
CA SER A 317 6.17 -13.07 6.11
C SER A 317 5.63 -13.11 4.68
N PRO A 318 6.48 -13.13 3.63
CA PRO A 318 6.02 -13.43 2.27
C PRO A 318 5.29 -14.79 2.17
N ASP A 319 5.50 -15.70 3.12
CA ASP A 319 4.81 -16.99 3.18
C ASP A 319 3.31 -16.86 3.44
N LYS A 320 2.83 -15.73 4.00
CA LYS A 320 1.39 -15.40 4.07
C LYS A 320 0.72 -15.46 2.69
N ILE A 321 1.49 -15.21 1.64
CA ILE A 321 1.06 -15.29 0.24
C ILE A 321 1.51 -16.59 -0.41
N ALA A 322 2.75 -17.03 -0.19
CA ALA A 322 3.30 -18.22 -0.83
C ALA A 322 2.70 -19.54 -0.34
N ALA A 323 2.29 -19.59 0.93
CA ALA A 323 1.68 -20.75 1.58
C ALA A 323 0.53 -20.28 2.50
N PRO A 324 -0.64 -19.92 1.94
CA PRO A 324 -1.78 -19.46 2.71
C PRO A 324 -2.20 -20.47 3.79
N ASP A 325 -2.37 -19.98 5.02
CA ASP A 325 -2.85 -20.76 6.17
C ASP A 325 -3.88 -19.92 6.94
N ASP A 326 -5.08 -20.46 7.14
CA ASP A 326 -6.16 -19.79 7.88
C ASP A 326 -5.81 -19.58 9.37
N SER A 327 -4.86 -20.36 9.88
CA SER A 327 -4.34 -20.21 11.24
C SER A 327 -3.36 -19.04 11.37
N TYR A 328 -2.79 -18.56 10.25
CA TYR A 328 -1.83 -17.46 10.23
C TYR A 328 -2.42 -16.20 10.86
N LYS A 329 -1.68 -15.63 11.80
CA LYS A 329 -2.03 -14.37 12.45
C LYS A 329 -1.00 -13.32 12.08
N SER A 330 -1.44 -12.24 11.44
CA SER A 330 -0.54 -11.15 11.05
C SER A 330 0.17 -10.55 12.27
N PRO A 331 1.52 -10.58 12.34
CA PRO A 331 2.25 -10.03 13.48
C PRO A 331 1.97 -8.54 13.74
N PRO A 332 1.90 -7.66 12.70
CA PRO A 332 1.44 -6.28 12.88
C PRO A 332 0.06 -6.15 13.54
N MET A 333 -0.93 -6.93 13.09
CA MET A 333 -2.29 -6.89 13.66
C MET A 333 -2.31 -7.39 15.11
N GLN A 334 -1.63 -8.52 15.38
CA GLN A 334 -1.52 -9.08 16.72
C GLN A 334 -0.93 -8.06 17.69
N ARG A 335 0.18 -7.42 17.29
CA ARG A 335 0.86 -6.45 18.15
C ARG A 335 -0.04 -5.24 18.44
N LEU A 336 -0.76 -4.72 17.46
CA LEU A 336 -1.73 -3.66 17.69
C LEU A 336 -2.84 -4.08 18.66
N PHE A 337 -3.37 -5.31 18.55
CA PHE A 337 -4.40 -5.81 19.45
C PHE A 337 -3.89 -5.98 20.89
N GLU A 338 -2.65 -6.44 21.07
CA GLU A 338 -2.01 -6.51 22.39
C GLU A 338 -1.89 -5.13 23.03
N LEU A 339 -1.37 -4.15 22.29
CA LEU A 339 -1.17 -2.79 22.79
C LEU A 339 -2.50 -2.11 23.13
N THR A 340 -3.53 -2.30 22.31
CA THR A 340 -4.85 -1.69 22.53
C THR A 340 -5.61 -2.34 23.69
N ARG A 341 -5.38 -3.64 23.96
CA ARG A 341 -5.93 -4.30 25.16
C ARG A 341 -5.49 -3.57 26.44
N ASP A 342 -4.25 -3.10 26.46
CA ASP A 342 -3.63 -2.46 27.63
C ASP A 342 -3.88 -0.93 27.69
N ALA A 343 -4.55 -0.35 26.68
CA ALA A 343 -4.89 1.07 26.62
C ALA A 343 -5.74 1.52 27.82
N GLN A 344 -5.48 2.70 28.39
CA GLN A 344 -6.13 3.19 29.61
C GLN A 344 -6.94 4.47 29.42
N ARG A 345 -6.64 5.26 28.40
CA ARG A 345 -7.21 6.61 28.19
C ARG A 345 -7.82 6.76 26.83
N GLU A 346 -7.09 6.42 25.77
CA GLU A 346 -7.58 6.61 24.42
C GLU A 346 -6.97 5.68 23.38
N PHE A 347 -7.75 5.41 22.35
CA PHE A 347 -7.34 4.73 21.13
C PHE A 347 -7.87 5.51 19.92
N LEU A 348 -6.96 6.15 19.20
CA LEU A 348 -7.26 6.93 17.99
C LEU A 348 -6.85 6.12 16.76
N VAL A 349 -7.76 6.02 15.79
CA VAL A 349 -7.59 5.21 14.58
C VAL A 349 -7.65 6.11 13.36
N LEU A 350 -6.56 6.18 12.59
CA LEU A 350 -6.54 6.70 11.23
C LEU A 350 -6.36 5.51 10.29
N SER A 351 -7.43 5.14 9.58
CA SER A 351 -7.36 4.08 8.58
C SER A 351 -8.33 4.40 7.45
N PRO A 352 -7.90 4.41 6.17
CA PRO A 352 -8.78 4.74 5.05
C PRO A 352 -9.82 3.65 4.77
N TYR A 353 -9.48 2.43 5.16
CA TYR A 353 -10.27 1.22 5.02
C TYR A 353 -10.40 0.62 6.41
N PHE A 354 -11.64 0.47 6.86
CA PHE A 354 -11.94 0.07 8.23
C PHE A 354 -13.19 -0.80 8.23
N VAL A 355 -13.00 -2.10 8.39
CA VAL A 355 -14.08 -3.10 8.36
C VAL A 355 -13.93 -3.97 9.62
N PRO A 356 -14.61 -3.60 10.72
CA PRO A 356 -14.34 -4.22 12.02
C PRO A 356 -14.93 -5.62 12.19
N HIS A 357 -15.99 -5.95 11.45
CA HIS A 357 -16.89 -7.08 11.73
C HIS A 357 -17.43 -7.06 13.18
N ASP A 358 -18.28 -8.03 13.52
CA ASP A 358 -18.84 -8.13 14.88
C ASP A 358 -17.75 -8.27 15.97
N ALA A 359 -16.66 -8.96 15.64
CA ALA A 359 -15.54 -9.17 16.56
C ALA A 359 -14.85 -7.84 16.90
N GLY A 360 -14.57 -7.00 15.88
CA GLY A 360 -13.98 -5.68 16.07
C GLY A 360 -14.92 -4.73 16.79
N VAL A 361 -16.21 -4.71 16.45
CA VAL A 361 -17.21 -3.89 17.17
C VAL A 361 -17.24 -4.24 18.67
N LYS A 362 -17.28 -5.54 18.99
CA LYS A 362 -17.23 -6.00 20.39
C LYS A 362 -15.90 -5.64 21.07
N ALA A 363 -14.78 -5.74 20.36
CA ALA A 363 -13.47 -5.40 20.90
C ALA A 363 -13.37 -3.90 21.25
N LEU A 364 -13.79 -3.03 20.34
CA LEU A 364 -13.84 -1.58 20.56
C LEU A 364 -14.83 -1.23 21.68
N GLY A 365 -16.00 -1.87 21.73
CA GLY A 365 -16.99 -1.69 22.80
C GLY A 365 -16.49 -2.10 24.19
N ARG A 366 -15.58 -3.08 24.29
CA ARG A 366 -14.91 -3.41 25.57
C ARG A 366 -13.98 -2.30 26.04
N LEU A 367 -13.33 -1.58 25.13
CA LEU A 367 -12.46 -0.44 25.49
C LEU A 367 -13.31 0.72 26.02
N THR A 368 -14.38 1.09 25.31
CA THR A 368 -15.28 2.17 25.74
C THR A 368 -15.97 1.87 27.06
N THR A 369 -16.38 0.61 27.29
CA THR A 369 -16.96 0.17 28.59
C THR A 369 -15.99 0.34 29.76
N ARG A 370 -14.67 0.25 29.49
CA ARG A 370 -13.61 0.50 30.48
C ARG A 370 -13.31 1.99 30.68
N GLY A 371 -13.99 2.89 29.98
CA GLY A 371 -13.73 4.33 30.04
C GLY A 371 -12.62 4.82 29.09
N VAL A 372 -12.13 3.97 28.19
CA VAL A 372 -11.15 4.38 27.15
C VAL A 372 -11.91 5.10 26.03
N ARG A 373 -11.47 6.31 25.67
CA ARG A 373 -12.00 7.02 24.49
C ARG A 373 -11.56 6.32 23.22
N VAL A 374 -12.50 5.85 22.41
CA VAL A 374 -12.21 5.23 21.11
C VAL A 374 -12.73 6.13 20.01
N ALA A 375 -11.85 6.61 19.13
CA ALA A 375 -12.22 7.51 18.04
C ALA A 375 -11.62 7.04 16.71
N ILE A 376 -12.47 6.96 15.68
CA ILE A 376 -12.13 6.40 14.37
C ILE A 376 -12.33 7.47 13.31
N LEU A 377 -11.28 7.70 12.53
CA LEU A 377 -11.29 8.50 11.32
C LEU A 377 -11.08 7.57 10.12
N THR A 378 -12.10 7.49 9.26
CA THR A 378 -12.08 6.77 7.98
C THR A 378 -12.60 7.67 6.85
N ASN A 379 -12.63 7.19 5.61
CA ASN A 379 -13.20 7.93 4.50
C ASN A 379 -14.74 7.99 4.55
N SER A 380 -15.31 9.10 4.10
CA SER A 380 -16.73 9.13 3.69
C SER A 380 -16.93 8.36 2.39
N LEU A 381 -18.16 7.94 2.10
CA LEU A 381 -18.49 7.30 0.81
C LEU A 381 -18.15 8.21 -0.40
N ALA A 382 -18.16 9.53 -0.22
CA ALA A 382 -17.79 10.48 -1.26
C ALA A 382 -16.27 10.60 -1.46
N ALA A 383 -15.48 10.46 -0.38
CA ALA A 383 -14.03 10.60 -0.39
C ALA A 383 -13.28 9.31 -0.76
N THR A 384 -13.82 8.14 -0.40
CA THR A 384 -13.16 6.86 -0.63
C THR A 384 -12.86 6.63 -2.12
N ASP A 385 -11.78 5.93 -2.42
CA ASP A 385 -11.53 5.35 -3.74
C ASP A 385 -12.05 3.90 -3.83
N ALA A 386 -12.32 3.26 -2.69
CA ALA A 386 -12.83 1.91 -2.58
C ALA A 386 -14.29 1.88 -2.04
N VAL A 387 -15.27 1.93 -2.95
CA VAL A 387 -16.70 1.90 -2.58
C VAL A 387 -17.10 0.58 -1.92
N ALA A 388 -16.49 -0.54 -2.32
CA ALA A 388 -16.81 -1.85 -1.75
C ALA A 388 -16.41 -1.95 -0.27
N VAL A 389 -15.24 -1.43 0.11
CA VAL A 389 -14.83 -1.34 1.53
C VAL A 389 -15.82 -0.50 2.35
N GLN A 390 -16.30 0.61 1.77
CA GLN A 390 -17.31 1.42 2.45
C GLN A 390 -18.62 0.63 2.67
N ALA A 391 -18.98 -0.24 1.72
CA ALA A 391 -20.12 -1.13 1.88
C ALA A 391 -19.88 -2.14 3.02
N GLY A 392 -18.69 -2.72 3.15
CA GLY A 392 -18.35 -3.60 4.29
C GLY A 392 -18.31 -2.85 5.64
N TYR A 393 -17.93 -1.59 5.64
CA TYR A 393 -17.93 -0.73 6.84
C TYR A 393 -19.33 -0.30 7.30
N ALA A 394 -20.20 0.10 6.37
CA ALA A 394 -21.45 0.80 6.65
C ALA A 394 -22.39 0.10 7.65
N PRO A 395 -22.57 -1.25 7.63
CA PRO A 395 -23.44 -1.96 8.57
C PRO A 395 -23.03 -1.80 10.04
N TYR A 396 -21.74 -1.59 10.31
CA TYR A 396 -21.20 -1.59 11.66
C TYR A 396 -21.26 -0.22 12.37
N ARG A 397 -21.54 0.87 11.64
CA ARG A 397 -21.59 2.24 12.18
C ARG A 397 -22.50 2.37 13.40
N ALA A 398 -23.76 1.94 13.27
CA ALA A 398 -24.75 2.08 14.33
C ALA A 398 -24.39 1.26 15.57
N ALA A 399 -23.85 0.05 15.39
CA ALA A 399 -23.42 -0.79 16.49
C ALA A 399 -22.24 -0.18 17.26
N MET A 400 -21.24 0.36 16.54
CA MET A 400 -20.11 1.05 17.17
C MET A 400 -20.54 2.29 17.96
N LEU A 401 -21.42 3.12 17.38
CA LEU A 401 -21.93 4.31 18.06
C LEU A 401 -22.72 3.95 19.34
N LYS A 402 -23.53 2.88 19.30
CA LYS A 402 -24.23 2.35 20.49
C LYS A 402 -23.26 1.87 21.57
N HIS A 403 -22.08 1.40 21.17
CA HIS A 403 -20.99 1.06 22.07
C HIS A 403 -20.12 2.26 22.47
N GLY A 404 -20.49 3.50 22.13
CA GLY A 404 -19.77 4.70 22.56
C GLY A 404 -18.50 5.01 21.77
N VAL A 405 -18.29 4.37 20.61
CA VAL A 405 -17.19 4.70 19.70
C VAL A 405 -17.50 6.02 18.97
N GLU A 406 -16.53 6.92 18.89
CA GLU A 406 -16.64 8.15 18.11
C GLU A 406 -16.28 7.88 16.64
N LEU A 407 -17.13 8.30 15.70
CA LEU A 407 -16.92 8.08 14.26
C LEU A 407 -16.80 9.41 13.50
N TYR A 408 -15.75 9.50 12.70
CA TYR A 408 -15.44 10.62 11.82
C TYR A 408 -15.19 10.13 10.39
N GLU A 409 -15.84 10.75 9.42
CA GLU A 409 -15.73 10.40 8.00
C GLU A 409 -15.15 11.55 7.18
N TYR A 410 -13.95 11.36 6.62
CA TYR A 410 -13.18 12.37 5.90
C TYR A 410 -13.91 12.85 4.64
N LYS A 411 -13.93 14.17 4.40
CA LYS A 411 -14.65 14.79 3.28
C LYS A 411 -13.87 14.79 1.97
N PRO A 412 -14.56 14.73 0.81
CA PRO A 412 -13.93 14.73 -0.51
C PRO A 412 -13.39 16.09 -0.95
N ASP A 413 -13.88 17.21 -0.41
CA ASP A 413 -13.52 18.57 -0.82
C ASP A 413 -12.95 19.31 0.39
N GLN A 414 -11.76 19.90 0.23
CA GLN A 414 -11.07 20.68 1.26
C GLN A 414 -10.86 22.13 0.82
N GLY A 415 -11.52 22.58 -0.25
CA GLY A 415 -11.33 23.90 -0.83
C GLY A 415 -10.06 24.01 -1.69
N ARG A 416 -9.97 25.12 -2.42
CA ARG A 416 -8.99 25.41 -3.48
C ARG A 416 -7.53 25.17 -3.02
N SER A 417 -6.86 24.16 -3.58
CA SER A 417 -5.38 24.10 -3.54
C SER A 417 -4.82 25.24 -4.41
N ARG A 418 -3.95 26.08 -3.83
CA ARG A 418 -3.39 27.31 -4.45
C ARG A 418 -2.32 27.07 -5.53
N ILE A 419 -2.08 25.82 -5.95
CA ILE A 419 -0.96 25.47 -6.85
C ILE A 419 -1.42 25.21 -8.31
N GLY A 420 -2.73 25.29 -8.59
CA GLY A 420 -3.25 25.21 -9.96
C GLY A 420 -3.62 26.58 -10.53
N MET A 421 -2.89 27.04 -11.56
CA MET A 421 -3.24 28.24 -12.35
C MET A 421 -4.53 28.04 -13.18
N LEU A 422 -5.04 26.79 -13.26
CA LEU A 422 -6.39 26.46 -13.71
C LEU A 422 -7.14 25.77 -12.56
N GLY A 423 -8.32 26.27 -12.21
CA GLY A 423 -9.13 25.88 -11.06
C GLY A 423 -9.68 24.45 -11.02
N SER A 424 -8.82 23.43 -11.02
CA SER A 424 -9.20 22.04 -10.72
C SER A 424 -9.45 21.86 -9.23
N ARG A 425 -10.65 21.38 -8.86
CA ARG A 425 -10.93 20.88 -7.50
C ARG A 425 -10.51 19.42 -7.44
N SER A 426 -9.33 19.14 -6.91
CA SER A 426 -8.92 17.76 -6.66
C SER A 426 -9.72 17.16 -5.51
N ARG A 427 -10.20 15.92 -5.66
CA ARG A 427 -10.81 15.16 -4.57
C ARG A 427 -9.73 14.82 -3.53
N ALA A 428 -10.07 14.89 -2.25
CA ALA A 428 -9.22 14.45 -1.15
C ALA A 428 -9.71 13.10 -0.62
N SER A 429 -8.79 12.22 -0.25
CA SER A 429 -9.08 10.93 0.36
C SER A 429 -8.08 10.63 1.46
N LEU A 430 -8.53 10.11 2.59
CA LEU A 430 -7.65 9.59 3.63
C LEU A 430 -6.93 8.36 3.08
N HIS A 431 -5.67 8.20 3.44
CA HIS A 431 -4.87 7.00 3.19
C HIS A 431 -3.90 6.65 4.34
N ALA A 432 -3.82 7.49 5.37
CA ALA A 432 -3.00 7.25 6.56
C ALA A 432 -3.40 5.96 7.28
N LYS A 433 -2.41 5.14 7.64
CA LYS A 433 -2.56 3.96 8.50
C LYS A 433 -1.75 4.17 9.77
N ALA A 434 -2.36 4.85 10.73
CA ALA A 434 -1.72 5.22 11.97
C ALA A 434 -2.68 5.06 13.15
N TYR A 435 -2.14 4.62 14.27
CA TYR A 435 -2.88 4.33 15.47
C TYR A 435 -2.15 4.95 16.67
N VAL A 436 -2.89 5.69 17.49
CA VAL A 436 -2.35 6.31 18.70
C VAL A 436 -3.01 5.69 19.91
N ILE A 437 -2.18 5.25 20.86
CA ILE A 437 -2.64 4.64 22.12
C ILE A 437 -2.13 5.51 23.27
N ASP A 438 -3.07 6.01 24.08
CA ASP A 438 -2.85 6.82 25.28
C ASP A 438 -1.94 8.04 25.09
N ARG A 439 -1.79 8.57 23.86
CA ARG A 439 -0.78 9.59 23.51
C ARG A 439 0.65 9.22 23.95
N LYS A 440 0.95 7.92 24.02
CA LYS A 440 2.26 7.37 24.41
C LYS A 440 2.88 6.51 23.34
N ILE A 441 2.05 5.82 22.58
CA ILE A 441 2.50 4.85 21.58
C ILE A 441 1.90 5.26 20.23
N LEU A 442 2.77 5.35 19.23
CA LEU A 442 2.41 5.53 17.84
C LEU A 442 2.67 4.22 17.10
N VAL A 443 1.64 3.65 16.49
CA VAL A 443 1.78 2.55 15.54
C VAL A 443 1.53 3.11 14.14
N ILE A 444 2.47 2.91 13.22
CA ILE A 444 2.38 3.42 11.85
C ILE A 444 2.95 2.41 10.86
N GLY A 445 2.32 2.27 9.70
CA GLY A 445 2.83 1.36 8.67
C GLY A 445 1.91 1.31 7.46
N SER A 446 1.77 0.11 6.89
CA SER A 446 0.96 -0.12 5.69
C SER A 446 -0.41 -0.73 5.97
N MET A 447 -0.59 -1.25 7.19
CA MET A 447 -1.73 -2.07 7.63
C MET A 447 -3.01 -1.26 7.82
N ASN A 448 -4.06 -1.58 7.07
CA ASN A 448 -5.42 -1.10 7.38
C ASN A 448 -6.07 -2.01 8.46
N LEU A 449 -7.17 -1.55 9.06
CA LEU A 449 -7.98 -2.38 9.96
C LEU A 449 -9.16 -3.02 9.22
N ASP A 450 -8.81 -3.95 8.34
CA ASP A 450 -9.76 -4.75 7.56
C ASP A 450 -9.34 -6.24 7.51
N PRO A 451 -10.29 -7.16 7.25
CA PRO A 451 -10.01 -8.58 7.04
C PRO A 451 -8.91 -8.84 6.01
N ARG A 452 -8.88 -8.05 4.94
CA ARG A 452 -7.88 -8.20 3.88
C ARG A 452 -6.44 -8.00 4.37
N SER A 453 -6.17 -6.98 5.18
CA SER A 453 -4.87 -6.74 5.82
C SER A 453 -4.55 -7.83 6.83
N ALA A 454 -5.55 -8.33 7.56
CA ALA A 454 -5.37 -9.41 8.53
C ALA A 454 -5.00 -10.75 7.88
N HIS A 455 -5.65 -11.12 6.77
CA HIS A 455 -5.63 -12.50 6.26
C HIS A 455 -4.99 -12.67 4.88
N LEU A 456 -4.98 -11.63 4.04
CA LEU A 456 -4.65 -11.75 2.62
C LEU A 456 -3.36 -11.02 2.23
N ASN A 457 -3.31 -9.70 2.44
CA ASN A 457 -2.16 -8.89 2.07
C ASN A 457 -1.06 -8.98 3.12
N THR A 458 0.19 -8.79 2.71
CA THR A 458 1.29 -8.63 3.68
C THR A 458 1.44 -7.18 4.08
N GLU A 459 1.61 -6.94 5.37
CA GLU A 459 1.75 -5.61 5.94
C GLU A 459 3.03 -5.46 6.77
N LEU A 460 3.38 -4.21 7.10
CA LEU A 460 4.38 -3.86 8.10
C LEU A 460 3.86 -2.80 9.05
N ALA A 461 4.44 -2.74 10.24
CA ALA A 461 4.17 -1.71 11.24
C ALA A 461 5.41 -1.42 12.09
N LEU A 462 5.65 -0.14 12.33
CA LEU A 462 6.52 0.37 13.37
C LEU A 462 5.67 0.74 14.59
N VAL A 463 6.05 0.21 15.75
CA VAL A 463 5.52 0.60 17.06
C VAL A 463 6.56 1.47 17.72
N ILE A 464 6.24 2.75 17.94
CA ILE A 464 7.17 3.74 18.49
C ILE A 464 6.64 4.18 19.85
N HIS A 465 7.42 3.92 20.90
CA HIS A 465 7.08 4.27 22.28
C HIS A 465 7.57 5.69 22.58
N SER A 466 6.86 6.68 22.05
CA SER A 466 7.20 8.10 22.18
C SER A 466 5.96 8.95 22.44
N PRO A 467 5.80 9.52 23.65
CA PRO A 467 4.73 10.47 23.90
C PRO A 467 4.78 11.70 22.98
N GLN A 468 5.98 12.14 22.58
CA GLN A 468 6.13 13.27 21.69
C GLN A 468 5.51 13.00 20.31
N LEU A 469 5.90 11.90 19.66
CA LEU A 469 5.40 11.54 18.32
C LEU A 469 3.93 11.11 18.36
N ALA A 470 3.52 10.40 19.41
CA ALA A 470 2.13 10.02 19.62
C ALA A 470 1.22 11.25 19.78
N ASN A 471 1.68 12.29 20.50
CA ASN A 471 0.95 13.56 20.58
C ASN A 471 0.94 14.32 19.26
N GLU A 472 2.04 14.30 18.50
CA GLU A 472 2.09 14.93 17.17
C GLU A 472 1.00 14.35 16.25
N VAL A 473 0.90 13.02 16.16
CA VAL A 473 -0.11 12.35 15.33
C VAL A 473 -1.52 12.48 15.92
N ALA A 474 -1.68 12.49 17.25
CA ALA A 474 -2.96 12.76 17.88
C ALA A 474 -3.47 14.19 17.60
N ASN A 475 -2.57 15.17 17.56
CA ASN A 475 -2.94 16.55 17.20
C ASN A 475 -3.35 16.62 15.72
N LEU A 476 -2.69 15.88 14.82
CA LEU A 476 -3.13 15.74 13.43
C LEU A 476 -4.53 15.10 13.34
N PHE A 477 -4.81 14.08 14.16
CA PHE A 477 -6.14 13.48 14.26
C PHE A 477 -7.18 14.52 14.71
N ASP A 478 -6.91 15.27 15.78
CA ASP A 478 -7.82 16.31 16.29
C ASP A 478 -8.10 17.40 15.23
N GLU A 479 -7.09 17.81 14.47
CA GLU A 479 -7.26 18.76 13.36
C GLU A 479 -8.13 18.18 12.24
N VAL A 480 -7.85 16.95 11.79
CA VAL A 480 -8.55 16.34 10.66
C VAL A 480 -9.98 15.93 11.00
N THR A 481 -10.27 15.66 12.27
CA THR A 481 -11.63 15.33 12.75
C THR A 481 -12.52 16.55 12.99
N LYS A 482 -11.99 17.77 12.85
CA LYS A 482 -12.80 19.00 12.91
C LYS A 482 -13.96 18.93 11.91
N PRO A 483 -15.14 19.44 12.26
CA PRO A 483 -16.34 19.34 11.42
C PRO A 483 -16.26 20.12 10.11
N THR A 484 -15.23 20.96 9.93
CA THR A 484 -14.89 21.60 8.65
C THR A 484 -14.23 20.64 7.68
N ILE A 485 -13.46 19.65 8.17
CA ILE A 485 -12.63 18.72 7.38
C ILE A 485 -13.26 17.32 7.28
N SER A 486 -13.96 16.87 8.33
CA SER A 486 -14.61 15.56 8.41
C SER A 486 -16.08 15.71 8.82
N TYR A 487 -16.92 14.74 8.43
CA TYR A 487 -18.25 14.58 9.01
C TYR A 487 -18.13 13.89 10.36
N ARG A 488 -18.86 14.36 11.37
CA ARG A 488 -19.09 13.59 12.60
C ARG A 488 -20.34 12.74 12.43
N VAL A 489 -20.23 11.44 12.63
CA VAL A 489 -21.37 10.51 12.53
C VAL A 489 -21.92 10.24 13.94
N THR A 490 -23.23 10.32 14.09
CA THR A 490 -23.94 10.14 15.35
C THR A 490 -25.23 9.36 15.15
N LEU A 491 -25.78 8.76 16.21
CA LEU A 491 -27.12 8.19 16.16
C LEU A 491 -28.15 9.32 16.00
N ALA A 492 -29.18 9.07 15.22
CA ALA A 492 -30.32 9.97 15.13
C ALA A 492 -30.99 10.14 16.52
N PRO A 493 -31.40 11.35 16.91
CA PRO A 493 -32.11 11.55 18.17
C PRO A 493 -33.49 10.87 18.16
N ASP A 494 -33.89 10.29 19.30
CA ASP A 494 -35.23 9.75 19.50
C ASP A 494 -36.25 10.90 19.52
N ALA A 495 -36.87 11.17 18.37
CA ALA A 495 -37.88 12.22 18.20
C ALA A 495 -39.06 11.71 17.35
N PRO A 496 -40.28 12.27 17.52
CA PRO A 496 -41.47 11.88 16.73
C PRO A 496 -41.33 12.03 15.21
N HIS A 497 -40.30 12.75 14.75
CA HIS A 497 -39.95 12.96 13.34
C HIS A 497 -38.50 12.54 13.05
N ALA A 498 -37.97 11.56 13.78
CA ALA A 498 -36.64 11.03 13.52
C ALA A 498 -36.51 10.56 12.06
N PRO A 499 -35.33 10.73 11.44
CA PRO A 499 -35.09 10.22 10.10
C PRO A 499 -35.34 8.70 10.05
N ALA A 500 -35.80 8.20 8.91
CA ALA A 500 -35.99 6.76 8.69
C ALA A 500 -34.68 5.94 8.84
N TRP A 501 -33.53 6.63 8.80
CA TRP A 501 -32.20 6.06 8.96
C TRP A 501 -31.63 6.41 10.33
N PRO A 502 -31.00 5.46 11.04
CA PRO A 502 -30.59 5.64 12.43
C PRO A 502 -29.36 6.54 12.62
N LEU A 503 -28.85 7.19 11.57
CA LEU A 503 -27.58 7.91 11.55
C LEU A 503 -27.76 9.35 11.09
N VAL A 504 -26.97 10.25 11.69
CA VAL A 504 -26.87 11.66 11.32
C VAL A 504 -25.39 12.03 11.14
N TRP A 505 -25.07 12.61 9.99
CA TRP A 505 -23.76 13.20 9.69
C TRP A 505 -23.83 14.70 9.91
N THR A 506 -22.90 15.25 10.69
CA THR A 506 -22.82 16.69 10.98
C THR A 506 -21.53 17.28 10.42
N GLU A 507 -21.61 18.45 9.78
CA GLU A 507 -20.46 19.27 9.40
C GLU A 507 -20.64 20.75 9.75
N VAL A 508 -19.55 21.51 9.64
CA VAL A 508 -19.55 22.97 9.56
C VAL A 508 -19.08 23.40 8.17
N ALA A 509 -19.95 24.03 7.40
CA ALA A 509 -19.66 24.59 6.09
C ALA A 509 -20.11 26.05 6.04
N ASP A 510 -19.22 26.94 5.58
CA ASP A 510 -19.45 28.39 5.54
C ASP A 510 -19.86 28.98 6.91
N GLY A 511 -19.26 28.45 7.99
CA GLY A 511 -19.57 28.85 9.37
C GLY A 511 -20.92 28.37 9.90
N ARG A 512 -21.67 27.55 9.14
CA ARG A 512 -22.98 27.01 9.55
C ARG A 512 -22.93 25.51 9.74
N VAL A 513 -23.61 25.02 10.77
CA VAL A 513 -23.80 23.59 10.99
C VAL A 513 -24.78 23.05 9.94
N ARG A 514 -24.41 21.95 9.28
CA ARG A 514 -25.27 21.21 8.35
C ARG A 514 -25.36 19.75 8.81
N THR A 515 -26.55 19.18 8.68
CA THR A 515 -26.83 17.79 9.06
C THR A 515 -27.41 17.01 7.89
N TYR A 516 -27.05 15.74 7.78
CA TYR A 516 -27.52 14.83 6.74
C TYR A 516 -28.02 13.53 7.35
N SER A 517 -29.03 12.92 6.73
CA SER A 517 -29.60 11.61 7.12
C SER A 517 -29.17 10.47 6.18
N VAL A 518 -28.29 10.75 5.22
CA VAL A 518 -27.70 9.81 4.26
C VAL A 518 -26.24 10.21 4.01
N ASP A 519 -25.42 9.28 3.53
CA ASP A 519 -24.00 9.52 3.20
C ASP A 519 -23.82 10.80 2.34
N PRO A 520 -23.21 11.88 2.89
CA PRO A 520 -23.19 13.18 2.23
C PRO A 520 -22.32 13.19 0.97
N ASN A 521 -22.71 13.96 -0.03
CA ASN A 521 -21.91 14.26 -1.24
C ASN A 521 -21.44 13.05 -2.07
N ALA A 522 -21.96 11.85 -1.82
CA ALA A 522 -21.60 10.64 -2.58
C ALA A 522 -22.25 10.57 -3.97
N GLY A 523 -23.39 11.26 -4.16
CA GLY A 523 -24.16 11.21 -5.40
C GLY A 523 -24.88 9.87 -5.63
N PHE A 524 -25.80 9.83 -6.60
CA PHE A 524 -26.67 8.67 -6.83
C PHE A 524 -25.88 7.40 -7.18
N TYR A 525 -24.93 7.49 -8.10
CA TYR A 525 -24.19 6.33 -8.62
C TYR A 525 -23.38 5.60 -7.53
N ARG A 526 -22.70 6.33 -6.64
CA ARG A 526 -21.88 5.71 -5.58
C ARG A 526 -22.73 5.07 -4.49
N ASN A 527 -23.86 5.67 -4.16
CA ASN A 527 -24.84 5.07 -3.24
C ASN A 527 -25.44 3.78 -3.82
N LEU A 528 -25.80 3.77 -5.11
CA LEU A 528 -26.30 2.58 -5.79
C LEU A 528 -25.23 1.48 -5.84
N LEU A 529 -23.97 1.83 -6.16
CA LEU A 529 -22.86 0.88 -6.17
C LEU A 529 -22.58 0.30 -4.78
N ALA A 530 -22.58 1.12 -3.73
CA ALA A 530 -22.41 0.65 -2.36
C ALA A 530 -23.55 -0.32 -1.96
N GLY A 531 -24.79 0.01 -2.31
CA GLY A 531 -25.94 -0.88 -2.09
C GLY A 531 -25.83 -2.20 -2.85
N PHE A 532 -25.30 -2.18 -4.08
CA PHE A 532 -25.03 -3.40 -4.83
C PHE A 532 -23.92 -4.25 -4.19
N CYS A 533 -22.85 -3.63 -3.70
CA CYS A 533 -21.77 -4.33 -3.01
C CYS A 533 -22.24 -5.06 -1.74
N LEU A 534 -23.22 -4.52 -1.00
CA LEU A 534 -23.84 -5.20 0.15
C LEU A 534 -24.57 -6.51 -0.20
N LEU A 535 -24.93 -6.71 -1.47
CA LEU A 535 -25.58 -7.95 -1.93
C LEU A 535 -24.59 -9.01 -2.36
N LEU A 536 -23.30 -8.68 -2.46
CA LEU A 536 -22.25 -9.60 -2.87
C LEU A 536 -21.61 -10.25 -1.63
N PRO A 537 -21.22 -11.54 -1.71
CA PRO A 537 -20.52 -12.22 -0.62
C PRO A 537 -19.04 -11.81 -0.60
N ILE A 538 -18.76 -10.54 -0.27
CA ILE A 538 -17.41 -9.95 -0.29
C ILE A 538 -16.88 -9.58 1.09
N ASP A 539 -17.67 -9.65 2.16
CA ASP A 539 -17.28 -9.21 3.52
C ASP A 539 -15.95 -9.81 4.00
N ASP A 540 -15.71 -11.11 3.79
CA ASP A 540 -14.46 -11.77 4.20
C ASP A 540 -13.22 -11.35 3.38
N GLN A 541 -13.43 -10.66 2.25
CA GLN A 541 -12.40 -10.19 1.31
C GLN A 541 -12.16 -8.68 1.38
N LEU A 542 -13.00 -7.94 2.13
CA LEU A 542 -12.95 -6.48 2.25
C LEU A 542 -11.98 -6.00 3.32
#